data_AF-A0A2P6CBH5-F1
#
_entry.id   AF-A0A2P6CBH5-F1
#
_cell.length_a   1.000
_cell.length_b   1.000
_cell.length_c   1.000
_cell.angle_alpha   90.00
_cell.angle_beta   90.00
_cell.angle_gamma   90.00
#
_symmetry.space_group_name_H-M   'P 1'
#
loop_
_entity.id
_entity.type
_entity.pdbx_description
1 polymer ?
#
loop_
_entity_poly.entity_id
_entity_poly.type
_entity_poly.pdbx_seq_one_letter_code
_entity_poly.pdbx_strand_id
1 'polypeptide(L)' 'MKKVIFYVSIIISIIILVNIIQILTTDLERLTEYGYGYLAGKIILFGIFLTLTLFTKKYVLKNKKTV' A
#
# COMPACT_ATOMS: atom_id res chain seq x y z
N MET A 1 -10.33 -13.05 -11.26
CA MET A 1 -10.62 -12.24 -10.05
C MET A 1 -9.41 -12.09 -9.12
N LYS A 2 -8.95 -13.12 -8.39
CA LYS A 2 -7.94 -12.99 -7.31
C LYS A 2 -6.55 -12.49 -7.75
N LYS A 3 -6.13 -12.80 -8.99
CA LYS A 3 -4.89 -12.26 -9.59
C LYS A 3 -4.98 -10.75 -9.83
N VAL A 4 -6.10 -10.27 -10.37
CA VAL A 4 -6.34 -8.84 -10.61
C VAL A 4 -6.31 -8.07 -9.30
N ILE A 5 -6.98 -8.58 -8.26
CA ILE A 5 -6.98 -7.98 -6.91
C ILE A 5 -5.55 -7.86 -6.37
N PHE A 6 -4.69 -8.87 -6.58
CA PHE A 6 -3.29 -8.83 -6.15
C PHE A 6 -2.49 -7.74 -6.89
N TYR A 7 -2.59 -7.68 -8.22
CA TYR A 7 -1.86 -6.67 -9.01
C TYR A 7 -2.34 -5.25 -8.70
N VAL A 8 -3.65 -5.04 -8.57
CA VAL A 8 -4.22 -3.74 -8.19
C VAL A 8 -3.78 -3.34 -6.78
N SER A 9 -3.80 -4.27 -5.82
CA SER A 9 -3.34 -4.00 -4.45
C SER A 9 -1.86 -3.61 -4.40
N ILE A 10 -1.01 -4.26 -5.20
CA ILE A 10 0.40 -3.91 -5.32
C ILE A 10 0.58 -2.49 -5.86
N ILE A 11 -0.11 -2.15 -6.95
CA ILE A 11 0.00 -0.82 -7.57
C ILE A 11 -0.42 0.26 -6.57
N ILE A 12 -1.54 0.06 -5.89
CA ILE A 12 -2.03 1.00 -4.86
C ILE A 12 -1.04 1.12 -3.70
N SER A 13 -0.47 0.00 -3.24
CA SER A 13 0.53 -0.01 -2.17
C SER A 13 1.77 0.80 -2.54
N ILE A 14 2.27 0.69 -3.78
CA ILE A 14 3.41 1.49 -4.28
C ILE A 14 3.06 2.98 -4.31
N ILE A 15 1.88 3.35 -4.82
CA ILE A 15 1.44 4.76 -4.88
C ILE A 15 1.37 5.37 -3.48
N ILE A 16 0.82 4.64 -2.51
CA ILE A 16 0.74 5.09 -1.12
C ILE A 16 2.13 5.22 -0.51
N LEU A 17 3.05 4.29 -0.80
CA LEU A 17 4.42 4.34 -0.31
C LEU A 17 5.16 5.59 -0.81
N VAL A 18 5.07 5.90 -2.11
CA VAL A 18 5.64 7.12 -2.69
C VAL A 18 5.06 8.37 -2.03
N ASN A 19 3.75 8.38 -1.79
CA ASN A 19 3.08 9.46 -1.07
C ASN A 19 3.62 9.65 0.35
N ILE A 20 3.84 8.56 1.09
CA ILE A 20 4.39 8.61 2.44
C ILE A 20 5.81 9.17 2.40
N ILE A 21 6.66 8.67 1.51
CA ILE A 21 8.03 9.17 1.34
C ILE A 21 8.03 10.66 1.02
N GLN A 22 7.19 11.10 0.08
CA GLN A 22 7.09 12.50 -0.32
C GLN A 22 6.69 13.41 0.85
N ILE A 23 5.77 12.97 1.71
CA ILE A 23 5.39 13.70 2.94
C ILE A 23 6.58 13.81 3.89
N LEU A 24 7.33 12.73 4.09
CA LEU A 24 8.48 12.75 4.99
C LEU A 24 9.63 13.62 4.47
N THR A 25 9.85 13.70 3.16
CA THR A 25 11.03 14.37 2.58
C THR A 25 10.78 15.80 2.11
N THR A 26 9.58 16.09 1.61
CA THR A 26 9.30 17.29 0.80
C THR A 26 8.11 18.08 1.32
N ASP A 27 7.16 17.41 1.98
CA ASP A 27 5.86 17.96 2.36
C ASP A 27 5.67 17.95 3.90
N LEU A 28 6.73 18.28 4.65
CA LEU A 28 6.66 18.42 6.12
C LEU A 28 5.68 19.53 6.55
N GLU A 29 5.44 20.52 5.68
CA GLU A 29 4.46 21.58 5.89
C GLU A 29 3.05 21.00 6.11
N ARG A 30 2.66 20.00 5.31
CA ARG A 30 1.39 19.27 5.48
C ARG A 30 1.31 18.49 6.79
N LEU A 31 2.45 18.01 7.28
CA LEU A 31 2.52 17.32 8.57
C LEU A 31 2.29 18.29 9.74
N THR A 32 2.66 19.56 9.54
CA THR A 32 2.49 20.63 10.52
C THR A 32 1.05 21.18 10.47
N GLU A 33 0.45 21.28 9.28
CA GLU A 33 -0.91 21.77 9.07
C GLU A 33 -1.99 20.75 9.48
N TYR A 34 -1.86 19.49 9.05
CA TYR A 34 -2.85 18.43 9.31
C TYR A 34 -2.46 17.53 10.49
N GLY A 35 -1.28 17.72 11.06
CA GLY A 35 -0.74 16.92 12.15
C GLY A 35 -0.31 15.50 11.75
N TYR A 36 0.19 14.75 12.73
CA TYR A 36 0.60 13.36 12.55
C TYR A 36 -0.55 12.41 12.18
N GLY A 37 -1.81 12.79 12.41
CA GLY A 37 -2.99 12.02 12.02
C GLY A 37 -3.08 11.80 10.50
N TYR A 38 -2.65 12.78 9.70
CA TYR A 38 -2.60 12.66 8.25
C TYR A 38 -1.64 11.56 7.78
N LEU A 39 -0.44 11.53 8.36
CA LEU A 39 0.57 10.52 8.07
C LEU A 39 0.14 9.14 8.60
N ALA A 40 -0.39 9.09 9.82
CA ALA A 40 -0.90 7.87 10.44
C ALA A 40 -2.00 7.22 9.59
N GLY A 41 -2.93 8.01 9.05
CA GLY A 41 -3.98 7.51 8.14
C GLY A 41 -3.40 6.86 6.88
N LYS A 42 -2.39 7.49 6.25
CA LYS A 42 -1.70 6.89 5.09
C LYS A 42 -0.94 5.62 5.45
N ILE A 43 -0.29 5.57 6.61
CA ILE A 43 0.42 4.38 7.11
C ILE A 43 -0.56 3.22 7.36
N ILE A 44 -1.70 3.50 8.01
CA ILE A 44 -2.75 2.49 8.24
C ILE A 44 -3.28 1.97 6.90
N LEU A 45 -3.60 2.87 5.96
CA LEU A 45 -4.08 2.51 4.64
C LEU A 45 -3.06 1.66 3.87
N PHE A 46 -1.77 2.02 3.95
CA PHE A 46 -0.68 1.22 3.42
C PHE A 46 -0.65 -0.18 4.03
N GLY A 47 -0.75 -0.28 5.36
CA GLY A 47 -0.78 -1.56 6.07
C GLY A 47 -1.94 -2.48 5.65
N ILE A 48 -3.13 -1.92 5.40
CA ILE A 48 -4.29 -2.67 4.89
C ILE A 48 -3.99 -3.25 3.50
N PHE A 49 -3.53 -2.41 2.55
CA PHE A 49 -3.20 -2.88 1.20
C PHE A 49 -2.04 -3.86 1.16
N LEU A 50 -1.04 -3.66 2.03
CA LEU A 50 0.09 -4.58 2.17
C LEU A 50 -0.39 -5.94 2.69
N THR A 51 -1.25 -5.95 3.71
CA THR A 51 -1.83 -7.19 4.28
C THR A 51 -2.67 -7.91 3.23
N LEU A 52 -3.55 -7.20 2.51
CA LEU A 52 -4.32 -7.76 1.40
C LEU A 52 -3.42 -8.38 0.34
N THR A 53 -2.32 -7.70 -0.02
CA THR A 53 -1.32 -8.21 -0.98
C THR A 53 -0.67 -9.49 -0.48
N LEU A 54 -0.24 -9.55 0.78
CA LEU A 54 0.39 -10.74 1.37
C LEU A 54 -0.57 -11.94 1.44
N PHE A 55 -1.84 -11.72 1.80
CA PHE A 55 -2.86 -12.76 1.81
C PHE A 55 -3.20 -13.26 0.41
N THR A 56 -3.32 -12.36 -0.57
CA THR A 56 -3.61 -12.74 -1.97
C THR A 56 -2.42 -13.36 -2.69
N LYS A 57 -1.17 -13.08 -2.25
CA LYS A 57 0.07 -13.69 -2.78
C LYS A 57 0.02 -15.21 -2.84
N LYS A 58 -0.47 -15.87 -1.77
CA LYS A 58 -0.56 -17.34 -1.69
C LYS A 58 -1.47 -17.92 -2.79
N TYR A 59 -2.55 -17.23 -3.11
CA TYR A 59 -3.49 -17.65 -4.15
C TYR A 59 -2.93 -17.47 -5.56
N VAL A 60 -2.16 -16.40 -5.80
CA VAL A 60 -1.49 -16.18 -7.09
C VAL A 60 -0.37 -17.20 -7.32
N LEU A 61 0.45 -17.48 -6.30
CA LEU A 61 1.56 -18.44 -6.40
C LEU A 61 1.09 -19.88 -6.63
N LYS A 62 -0.02 -20.30 -5.97
CA LYS A 62 -0.59 -21.65 -6.16
C LYS A 62 -0.98 -21.90 -7.62
N ASN A 63 -1.51 -20.89 -8.30
CA ASN A 63 -1.90 -20.95 -9.71
C ASN A 63 -0.71 -20.99 -10.70
N LYS A 64 0.52 -20.72 -10.24
CA LYS A 64 1.74 -20.77 -11.06
C LYS A 64 2.47 -22.13 -10.96
N LYS A 65 2.16 -22.94 -9.94
CA LYS A 65 2.75 -24.29 -9.75
C LYS A 65 2.00 -25.41 -10.49
N THR A 66 0.83 -25.12 -11.08
CA THR A 66 -0.03 -26.08 -11.78
C THR A 66 -0.15 -25.80 -13.28
N VAL A 67 0.86 -25.15 -13.86
CA VAL A 67 1.03 -24.97 -15.32
C VAL A 67 2.40 -25.53 -15.68
#